data_AF-A0A9W6URB9-F1
#
_entry.id   AF-A0A9W6URB9-F1
#
_cell.length_a   1.000
_cell.length_b   1.000
_cell.length_c   1.000
_cell.angle_alpha   90.00
_cell.angle_beta   90.00
_cell.angle_gamma   90.00
#
_symmetry.space_group_name_H-M   'P 1'
#
loop_
_entity.id
_entity.type
_entity.pdbx_description
1 polymer ?
#
loop_
_entity_poly.entity_id
_entity_poly.type
_entity_poly.pdbx_seq_one_letter_code
_entity_poly.pdbx_strand_id
1 'polypeptide(L)'
;MTDMRLDAPELPALIAIQQRTGLADEMWREIAPLLAEEGITEDTDPTDLPTLQAALDRAVARYNTSLFTPTGAARGRAAELLRQVVASVAADETAHAARLIDSLGPDPTAEQPVTTSHAAGLAMLLLDAWSTGPAGVPAGLLAATALPAGHWRGERAATDILALARKGRAHRSTQKLIVQHGGYHVTDGAALALAAAVLTWAQRTSTPPADIAQAQIG
;
A
#
# COMPACT_ATOMS: atom_id res chain seq x y z
N MET A 1 1.54 18.59 -15.24
CA MET A 1 1.14 17.23 -15.66
C MET A 1 2.15 16.29 -15.05
N THR A 2 1.74 15.43 -14.11
CA THR A 2 2.67 14.62 -13.33
C THR A 2 2.84 13.27 -14.02
N ASP A 3 4.05 12.98 -14.49
CA ASP A 3 4.44 11.67 -15.03
C ASP A 3 4.99 10.79 -13.89
N MET A 4 4.83 9.47 -13.99
CA MET A 4 5.48 8.52 -13.09
C MET A 4 6.97 8.44 -13.37
N ARG A 5 7.38 8.69 -14.62
CA ARG A 5 8.76 8.83 -15.04
C ARG A 5 9.28 10.22 -14.69
N LEU A 6 10.52 10.29 -14.21
CA LEU A 6 11.21 11.54 -13.91
C LEU A 6 12.38 11.76 -14.88
N ASP A 7 12.69 13.03 -15.15
CA ASP A 7 13.86 13.41 -15.95
C ASP A 7 15.19 13.30 -15.18
N ALA A 8 15.11 13.20 -13.85
CA ALA A 8 16.25 13.17 -12.93
C ALA A 8 15.93 12.27 -11.71
N PRO A 9 16.95 11.84 -10.94
CA PRO A 9 16.74 11.06 -9.73
C PRO A 9 15.77 11.74 -8.77
N GLU A 10 14.92 10.93 -8.13
CA GLU A 10 13.97 11.40 -7.12
C GLU A 10 14.68 12.07 -5.94
N LEU A 11 14.25 13.29 -5.60
CA LEU A 11 14.72 14.01 -4.42
C LEU A 11 14.17 13.37 -3.14
N PRO A 12 14.87 13.46 -1.99
CA PRO A 12 14.33 13.04 -0.71
C PRO A 12 12.98 13.70 -0.45
N ALA A 13 12.01 12.92 0.04
CA ALA A 13 10.67 13.41 0.29
C ALA A 13 10.67 14.53 1.34
N LEU A 14 9.93 15.59 1.05
CA LEU A 14 9.57 16.59 2.05
C LEU A 14 8.34 16.07 2.81
N ILE A 15 8.47 15.84 4.11
CA ILE A 15 7.36 15.39 4.95
C ILE A 15 6.36 16.55 5.07
N ALA A 16 5.29 16.51 4.27
CA ALA A 16 4.17 17.43 4.40
C ALA A 16 3.23 16.91 5.50
N ILE A 17 3.24 17.56 6.66
CA ILE A 17 2.25 17.31 7.72
C ILE A 17 1.01 18.15 7.37
N GLN A 18 -0.09 17.50 7.00
CA GLN A 18 -1.39 18.17 6.92
C GLN A 18 -1.99 18.27 8.34
N GLN A 19 -2.17 19.49 8.84
CA GLN A 19 -2.91 19.75 10.07
C GLN A 19 -4.41 19.58 9.81
N ARG A 20 -5.04 18.58 10.45
CA ARG A 20 -6.50 18.40 10.47
C ARG A 20 -7.05 18.86 11.82
N THR A 21 -7.92 19.87 11.83
CA THR A 21 -8.65 20.31 13.03
C THR A 21 -9.83 19.36 13.28
N GLY A 22 -10.02 18.88 14.52
CA GLY A 22 -11.08 17.92 14.87
C GLY A 22 -10.69 16.44 14.81
N LEU A 23 -9.40 16.15 14.62
CA LEU A 23 -8.87 14.79 14.50
C LEU A 23 -9.23 13.88 15.69
N ALA A 24 -9.31 14.42 16.91
CA ALA A 24 -9.65 13.65 18.10
C ALA A 24 -11.09 13.10 18.06
N ASP A 25 -12.07 13.92 17.67
CA ASP A 25 -13.48 13.52 17.60
C ASP A 25 -13.75 12.60 16.38
N GLU A 26 -13.02 12.80 15.28
CA GLU A 26 -13.01 11.89 14.13
C GLU A 26 -12.43 10.54 14.50
N MET A 27 -11.25 10.53 15.13
CA MET A 27 -10.58 9.30 15.54
C MET A 27 -11.38 8.56 16.62
N TRP A 28 -12.04 9.28 17.53
CA TRP A 28 -12.95 8.68 18.51
C TRP A 28 -14.13 7.97 17.85
N ARG A 29 -14.76 8.58 16.82
CA ARG A 29 -15.85 7.94 16.05
C ARG A 29 -15.43 6.63 15.38
N GLU A 30 -14.19 6.55 14.94
CA GLU A 30 -13.65 5.35 14.26
C GLU A 30 -13.19 4.26 15.26
N ILE A 31 -12.65 4.67 16.42
CA ILE A 31 -12.11 3.75 17.44
C ILE A 31 -13.19 3.23 18.39
N ALA A 32 -14.20 4.03 18.74
CA ALA A 32 -15.23 3.66 19.71
C ALA A 32 -15.97 2.35 19.38
N PRO A 33 -16.34 2.05 18.11
CA PRO A 33 -16.93 0.76 17.76
C PRO A 33 -15.99 -0.43 18.02
N LEU A 34 -14.67 -0.26 17.78
CA LEU A 34 -13.68 -1.31 18.01
C LEU A 34 -13.46 -1.58 19.50
N LEU A 35 -13.54 -0.54 20.34
CA LEU A 35 -13.51 -0.68 21.80
C LEU A 35 -14.76 -1.38 22.33
N ALA A 36 -15.93 -1.05 21.77
CA ALA A 36 -17.20 -1.67 22.15
C ALA A 36 -17.23 -3.19 21.88
N GLU A 37 -16.59 -3.65 20.80
CA GLU A 37 -16.40 -5.08 20.53
C GLU A 37 -15.55 -5.79 21.60
N GLU A 38 -14.67 -5.08 22.30
CA GLU A 38 -13.88 -5.58 23.43
C GLU A 38 -14.60 -5.41 24.79
N GLY A 39 -15.85 -4.93 24.77
CA GLY A 39 -16.64 -4.68 25.98
C GLY A 39 -16.29 -3.37 26.69
N ILE A 40 -15.50 -2.49 26.05
CA ILE A 40 -15.18 -1.16 26.58
C ILE A 40 -16.14 -0.13 25.96
N THR A 41 -16.97 0.46 26.80
CA THR A 41 -17.94 1.52 26.47
C THR A 41 -17.65 2.79 27.27
N GLU A 42 -18.36 3.88 26.97
CA GLU A 42 -18.30 5.13 27.74
C GLU A 42 -18.67 4.94 29.23
N ASP A 43 -19.37 3.87 29.57
CA ASP A 43 -19.78 3.51 30.93
C ASP A 43 -18.76 2.62 31.68
N THR A 44 -17.60 2.34 31.07
CA THR A 44 -16.56 1.48 31.68
C THR A 44 -15.85 2.23 32.81
N ASP A 45 -15.61 1.55 33.94
CA ASP A 45 -15.00 2.16 35.13
C ASP A 45 -13.63 2.77 34.79
N PRO A 46 -13.46 4.10 34.96
CA PRO A 46 -12.24 4.81 34.58
C PRO A 46 -11.01 4.48 35.44
N THR A 47 -11.15 3.66 36.50
CA THR A 47 -10.03 3.35 37.39
C THR A 47 -9.06 2.29 36.87
N ASP A 48 -9.43 1.47 35.88
CA ASP A 48 -8.52 0.52 35.23
C ASP A 48 -7.85 1.11 33.98
N LEU A 49 -7.06 2.17 34.22
CA LEU A 49 -6.30 2.86 33.17
C LEU A 49 -5.38 1.93 32.36
N PRO A 50 -4.68 0.93 32.95
CA PRO A 50 -3.87 0.00 32.18
C PRO A 50 -4.68 -0.85 31.18
N THR A 51 -5.85 -1.35 31.58
CA THR A 51 -6.71 -2.13 30.67
C THR A 51 -7.29 -1.26 29.57
N LEU A 52 -7.71 -0.03 29.89
CA LEU A 52 -8.18 0.94 28.91
C LEU A 52 -7.09 1.29 27.89
N GLN A 53 -5.86 1.57 28.35
CA GLN A 53 -4.73 1.87 27.48
C GLN A 53 -4.41 0.69 26.55
N ALA A 54 -4.38 -0.53 27.07
CA ALA A 54 -4.09 -1.72 26.27
C ALA A 54 -5.17 -1.98 25.21
N ALA A 55 -6.43 -1.70 25.51
CA ALA A 55 -7.53 -1.81 24.54
C ALA A 55 -7.49 -0.70 23.50
N LEU A 56 -7.17 0.54 23.88
CA LEU A 56 -6.92 1.64 22.94
C LEU A 56 -5.78 1.30 21.99
N ASP A 57 -4.65 0.78 22.50
CA ASP A 57 -3.52 0.37 21.68
C ASP A 57 -3.92 -0.70 20.66
N ARG A 58 -4.74 -1.69 21.06
CA ARG A 58 -5.26 -2.72 20.16
C ARG A 58 -6.26 -2.16 19.14
N ALA A 59 -7.20 -1.32 19.55
CA ALA A 59 -8.18 -0.72 18.68
C ALA A 59 -7.53 0.21 17.64
N VAL A 60 -6.56 1.03 18.07
CA VAL A 60 -5.71 1.83 17.18
C VAL A 60 -4.92 0.94 16.22
N ALA A 61 -4.30 -0.14 16.71
CA ALA A 61 -3.57 -1.07 15.86
C ALA A 61 -4.48 -1.73 14.81
N ARG A 62 -5.70 -2.10 15.19
CA ARG A 62 -6.70 -2.71 14.30
C ARG A 62 -7.23 -1.70 13.28
N TYR A 63 -7.52 -0.47 13.69
CA TYR A 63 -7.89 0.63 12.82
C TYR A 63 -6.77 0.97 11.82
N ASN A 64 -5.53 1.09 12.29
CA ASN A 64 -4.38 1.29 11.40
C ASN A 64 -4.21 0.11 10.42
N THR A 65 -4.46 -1.12 10.87
CA THR A 65 -4.42 -2.28 9.98
C THR A 65 -5.51 -2.21 8.91
N SER A 66 -6.72 -1.77 9.24
CA SER A 66 -7.82 -1.65 8.28
C SER A 66 -7.54 -0.56 7.22
N LEU A 67 -6.86 0.53 7.59
CA LEU A 67 -6.46 1.59 6.63
C LEU A 67 -5.52 1.09 5.52
N PHE A 68 -4.70 0.08 5.80
CA PHE A 68 -3.71 -0.48 4.86
C PHE A 68 -4.03 -1.92 4.42
N THR A 69 -5.19 -2.46 4.78
CA THR A 69 -5.59 -3.82 4.44
C THR A 69 -7.00 -3.78 3.86
N PRO A 70 -7.15 -3.43 2.57
CA PRO A 70 -8.47 -3.33 1.98
C PRO A 70 -9.18 -4.69 1.97
N THR A 71 -10.48 -4.67 2.28
CA THR A 71 -11.38 -5.84 2.27
C THR A 71 -12.58 -5.59 1.36
N GLY A 72 -13.35 -6.64 1.04
CA GLY A 72 -14.59 -6.54 0.25
C GLY A 72 -14.43 -5.77 -1.07
N ALA A 73 -15.34 -4.83 -1.33
CA ALA A 73 -15.34 -4.03 -2.56
C ALA A 73 -14.11 -3.13 -2.70
N ALA A 74 -13.55 -2.62 -1.59
CA ALA A 74 -12.35 -1.80 -1.61
C ALA A 74 -11.13 -2.63 -2.08
N ARG A 75 -11.05 -3.90 -1.67
CA ARG A 75 -10.00 -4.81 -2.16
C ARG A 75 -10.07 -5.01 -3.66
N GLY A 76 -11.24 -5.36 -4.19
CA GLY A 76 -11.42 -5.61 -5.62
C GLY A 76 -11.12 -4.37 -6.47
N ARG A 77 -11.53 -3.18 -6.02
CA ARG A 77 -11.21 -1.92 -6.72
C ARG A 77 -9.73 -1.55 -6.62
N ALA A 78 -9.08 -1.78 -5.48
CA ALA A 78 -7.64 -1.56 -5.34
C ALA A 78 -6.85 -2.51 -6.26
N ALA A 79 -7.28 -3.77 -6.36
CA ALA A 79 -6.68 -4.76 -7.24
C ALA A 79 -6.84 -4.38 -8.72
N GLU A 80 -8.03 -3.96 -9.13
CA GLU A 80 -8.30 -3.45 -10.49
C GLU A 80 -7.38 -2.27 -10.84
N LEU A 81 -7.28 -1.28 -9.95
CA LEU A 81 -6.37 -0.15 -10.16
C LEU A 81 -4.91 -0.59 -10.29
N LEU A 82 -4.45 -1.49 -9.42
CA LEU A 82 -3.08 -2.01 -9.49
C LEU A 82 -2.84 -2.80 -10.78
N ARG A 83 -3.81 -3.58 -11.27
CA ARG A 83 -3.73 -4.26 -12.58
C ARG A 83 -3.56 -3.25 -13.72
N GLN A 84 -4.32 -2.16 -13.72
CA GLN A 84 -4.21 -1.10 -14.72
C GLN A 84 -2.85 -0.36 -14.65
N VAL A 85 -2.34 -0.11 -13.44
CA VAL A 85 -1.00 0.49 -13.25
C VAL A 85 0.08 -0.44 -13.79
N VAL A 86 0.03 -1.73 -13.47
CA VAL A 86 0.98 -2.72 -13.98
C VAL A 86 0.94 -2.78 -15.51
N ALA A 87 -0.25 -2.79 -16.12
CA ALA A 87 -0.41 -2.76 -17.56
C ALA A 87 0.16 -1.48 -18.19
N SER A 88 -0.09 -0.33 -17.58
CA SER A 88 0.42 0.98 -18.04
C SER A 88 1.95 1.02 -17.98
N VAL A 89 2.56 0.56 -16.88
CA VAL A 89 4.02 0.47 -16.75
C VAL A 89 4.62 -0.51 -17.77
N ALA A 90 3.96 -1.65 -18.01
CA ALA A 90 4.39 -2.62 -19.01
C ALA A 90 4.34 -2.08 -20.45
N ALA A 91 3.40 -1.16 -20.73
CA ALA A 91 3.25 -0.49 -22.02
C ALA A 91 4.06 0.82 -22.14
N ASP A 92 4.87 1.17 -21.13
CA ASP A 92 5.58 2.46 -21.01
C ASP A 92 4.64 3.70 -21.04
N GLU A 93 3.36 3.51 -20.68
CA GLU A 93 2.36 4.57 -20.52
C GLU A 93 2.45 5.20 -19.11
N THR A 94 3.64 5.67 -18.74
CA THR A 94 3.97 6.11 -17.37
C THR A 94 3.14 7.31 -16.89
N ALA A 95 2.78 8.21 -17.80
CA ALA A 95 1.87 9.30 -17.50
C ALA A 95 0.44 8.82 -17.19
N HIS A 96 -0.01 7.71 -17.80
CA HIS A 96 -1.30 7.12 -17.48
C HIS A 96 -1.27 6.44 -16.11
N ALA A 97 -0.21 5.69 -15.82
CA ALA A 97 0.03 5.08 -14.51
C ALA A 97 -0.03 6.12 -13.37
N ALA A 98 0.65 7.26 -13.54
CA ALA A 98 0.60 8.35 -12.57
C ALA A 98 -0.81 8.89 -12.35
N ARG A 99 -1.59 9.11 -13.41
CA ARG A 99 -2.99 9.58 -13.28
C ARG A 99 -3.88 8.59 -12.54
N LEU A 100 -3.67 7.29 -12.71
CA LEU A 100 -4.41 6.27 -11.98
C LEU A 100 -4.13 6.37 -10.48
N ILE A 101 -2.86 6.49 -10.09
CA ILE A 101 -2.47 6.62 -8.67
C ILE A 101 -2.95 7.96 -8.09
N ASP A 102 -2.75 9.06 -8.82
CA ASP A 102 -3.15 10.42 -8.40
C ASP A 102 -4.68 10.60 -8.30
N SER A 103 -5.46 9.70 -8.90
CA SER A 103 -6.94 9.69 -8.75
C SER A 103 -7.41 9.22 -7.37
N LEU A 104 -6.51 8.66 -6.56
CA LEU A 104 -6.82 8.17 -5.22
C LEU A 104 -6.79 9.32 -4.19
N GLY A 105 -7.87 9.45 -3.43
CA GLY A 105 -7.93 10.31 -2.26
C GLY A 105 -7.30 9.67 -1.02
N PRO A 106 -7.00 10.47 0.03
CA PRO A 106 -6.54 9.94 1.32
C PRO A 106 -7.67 9.24 2.09
N ASP A 107 -8.90 9.72 1.93
CA ASP A 107 -10.09 9.21 2.63
C ASP A 107 -11.05 8.52 1.63
N PRO A 108 -11.72 7.43 2.03
CA PRO A 108 -12.69 6.77 1.17
C PRO A 108 -13.96 7.63 1.03
N THR A 109 -14.55 7.62 -0.15
CA THR A 109 -15.86 8.23 -0.44
C THR A 109 -16.80 7.18 -1.03
N ALA A 110 -18.11 7.49 -1.09
CA ALA A 110 -19.09 6.59 -1.72
C ALA A 110 -18.76 6.30 -3.19
N GLU A 111 -18.23 7.30 -3.91
CA GLU A 111 -17.83 7.19 -5.31
C GLU A 111 -16.46 6.50 -5.43
N GLN A 112 -15.54 6.78 -4.51
CA GLN A 112 -14.19 6.25 -4.48
C GLN A 112 -13.83 5.63 -3.11
N PRO A 113 -14.16 4.35 -2.87
CA PRO A 113 -13.92 3.67 -1.60
C PRO A 113 -12.48 3.17 -1.45
N VAL A 114 -11.65 3.35 -2.49
CA VAL A 114 -10.21 3.01 -2.49
C VAL A 114 -9.41 4.26 -2.19
N THR A 115 -8.41 4.12 -1.34
CA THR A 115 -7.49 5.20 -0.96
C THR A 115 -6.07 4.86 -1.41
N THR A 116 -5.17 5.83 -1.34
CA THR A 116 -3.73 5.62 -1.54
C THR A 116 -3.19 4.53 -0.60
N SER A 117 -3.59 4.57 0.68
CA SER A 117 -3.24 3.56 1.69
C SER A 117 -3.70 2.15 1.33
N HIS A 118 -4.92 2.01 0.77
CA HIS A 118 -5.41 0.72 0.29
C HIS A 118 -4.56 0.15 -0.86
N ALA A 119 -4.22 0.97 -1.85
CA ALA A 119 -3.40 0.54 -2.99
C ALA A 119 -1.97 0.16 -2.54
N ALA A 120 -1.33 0.99 -1.72
CA ALA A 120 0.00 0.72 -1.17
C ALA A 120 0.01 -0.57 -0.32
N GLY A 121 -0.97 -0.69 0.57
CA GLY A 121 -1.14 -1.83 1.45
C GLY A 121 -1.35 -3.14 0.70
N LEU A 122 -2.24 -3.17 -0.29
CA LEU A 122 -2.48 -4.35 -1.12
C LEU A 122 -1.24 -4.76 -1.90
N ALA A 123 -0.54 -3.80 -2.53
CA ALA A 123 0.68 -4.08 -3.27
C ALA A 123 1.76 -4.72 -2.36
N MET A 124 1.96 -4.18 -1.15
CA MET A 124 2.92 -4.74 -0.19
C MET A 124 2.49 -6.12 0.35
N LEU A 125 1.20 -6.35 0.58
CA LEU A 125 0.69 -7.68 0.98
C LEU A 125 0.94 -8.74 -0.09
N LEU A 126 0.72 -8.39 -1.37
CA LEU A 126 0.99 -9.29 -2.49
C LEU A 126 2.49 -9.61 -2.60
N LEU A 127 3.34 -8.60 -2.50
CA LEU A 127 4.79 -8.78 -2.52
C LEU A 127 5.26 -9.66 -1.33
N ASP A 128 4.76 -9.40 -0.12
CA ASP A 128 5.07 -10.23 1.05
C ASP A 128 4.59 -11.68 0.86
N ALA A 129 3.40 -11.88 0.30
CA ALA A 129 2.88 -13.21 0.01
C ALA A 129 3.77 -13.96 -1.01
N TRP A 130 4.17 -13.30 -2.10
CA TRP A 130 5.04 -13.90 -3.12
C TRP A 130 6.45 -14.24 -2.61
N SER A 131 6.90 -13.61 -1.52
CA SER A 131 8.16 -13.96 -0.86
C SER A 131 8.18 -15.38 -0.28
N THR A 132 7.00 -15.91 0.05
CA THR A 132 6.84 -17.26 0.60
C THR A 132 6.78 -18.36 -0.47
N GLY A 133 6.74 -17.97 -1.76
CA GLY A 133 6.67 -18.89 -2.89
C GLY A 133 5.37 -19.71 -2.97
N PRO A 134 4.17 -19.10 -2.88
CA PRO A 134 2.92 -19.82 -3.07
C PRO A 134 2.82 -20.41 -4.48
N ALA A 135 1.92 -21.39 -4.65
CA ALA A 135 1.77 -22.10 -5.92
C ALA A 135 1.59 -21.15 -7.11
N GLY A 136 2.36 -21.38 -8.17
CA GLY A 136 2.38 -20.54 -9.38
C GLY A 136 3.45 -19.45 -9.38
N VAL A 137 3.94 -19.00 -8.21
CA VAL A 137 5.00 -17.98 -8.14
C VAL A 137 6.36 -18.59 -8.47
N PRO A 138 7.15 -18.01 -9.41
CA PRO A 138 8.48 -18.48 -9.73
C PRO A 138 9.41 -18.44 -8.51
N ALA A 139 10.15 -19.53 -8.28
CA ALA A 139 11.13 -19.58 -7.19
C ALA A 139 12.14 -18.43 -7.29
N GLY A 140 12.34 -17.71 -6.19
CA GLY A 140 13.24 -16.55 -6.13
C GLY A 140 12.77 -15.32 -6.93
N LEU A 141 11.47 -15.19 -7.24
CA LEU A 141 10.91 -14.05 -7.99
C LEU A 141 11.42 -12.70 -7.48
N LEU A 142 11.25 -12.41 -6.19
CA LEU A 142 11.63 -11.12 -5.61
C LEU A 142 13.15 -10.90 -5.56
N ALA A 143 13.93 -11.98 -5.47
CA ALA A 143 15.39 -11.89 -5.54
C ALA A 143 15.86 -11.47 -6.94
N ALA A 144 15.17 -11.93 -7.99
CA ALA A 144 15.42 -11.56 -9.38
C ALA A 144 14.79 -10.22 -9.78
N THR A 145 13.88 -9.66 -8.96
CA THR A 145 13.16 -8.43 -9.29
C THR A 145 14.06 -7.21 -9.13
N ALA A 146 14.20 -6.44 -10.21
CA ALA A 146 14.80 -5.12 -10.26
C ALA A 146 13.78 -4.10 -10.78
N LEU A 147 13.88 -2.84 -10.34
CA LEU A 147 13.03 -1.77 -10.87
C LEU A 147 13.34 -1.56 -12.37
N PRO A 148 12.33 -1.18 -13.18
CA PRO A 148 12.56 -0.82 -14.57
C PRO A 148 13.59 0.32 -14.68
N ALA A 149 14.47 0.27 -15.68
CA ALA A 149 15.51 1.29 -15.89
C ALA A 149 14.91 2.69 -16.05
N GLY A 150 15.61 3.73 -15.59
CA GLY A 150 15.18 5.13 -15.60
C GLY A 150 14.78 5.64 -14.22
N HIS A 151 14.37 6.90 -14.12
CA HIS A 151 13.98 7.52 -12.85
C HIS A 151 12.47 7.50 -12.66
N TRP A 152 12.02 7.22 -11.45
CA TRP A 152 10.61 7.04 -11.16
C TRP A 152 10.15 7.79 -9.91
N ARG A 153 8.88 8.18 -9.88
CA ARG A 153 8.18 8.55 -8.64
C ARG A 153 8.17 7.37 -7.69
N GLY A 154 8.55 7.61 -6.45
CA GLY A 154 8.67 6.60 -5.40
C GLY A 154 9.80 5.60 -5.62
N GLU A 155 10.78 5.85 -6.52
CA GLU A 155 11.89 4.93 -6.80
C GLU A 155 12.65 4.53 -5.52
N ARG A 156 12.88 5.50 -4.63
CA ARG A 156 13.57 5.25 -3.35
C ARG A 156 12.73 4.37 -2.44
N ALA A 157 11.44 4.66 -2.35
CA ALA A 157 10.49 3.87 -1.58
C ALA A 157 10.35 2.45 -2.15
N ALA A 158 10.25 2.30 -3.47
CA ALA A 158 10.15 1.01 -4.17
C ALA A 158 11.36 0.11 -3.89
N THR A 159 12.56 0.70 -3.87
CA THR A 159 13.81 -0.01 -3.55
C THR A 159 13.77 -0.58 -2.13
N ASP A 160 13.38 0.23 -1.14
CA ASP A 160 13.26 -0.19 0.24
C ASP A 160 12.12 -1.21 0.44
N ILE A 161 10.99 -1.01 -0.24
CA ILE A 161 9.85 -1.92 -0.24
C ILE A 161 10.27 -3.30 -0.78
N LEU A 162 10.96 -3.38 -1.92
CA LEU A 162 11.46 -4.65 -2.45
C LEU A 162 12.44 -5.33 -1.48
N ALA A 163 13.34 -4.57 -0.85
CA ALA A 163 14.27 -5.10 0.14
C ALA A 163 13.57 -5.68 1.38
N LEU A 164 12.45 -5.09 1.80
CA LEU A 164 11.60 -5.58 2.89
C LEU A 164 10.73 -6.76 2.45
N ALA A 165 10.15 -6.70 1.24
CA ALA A 165 9.30 -7.74 0.69
C ALA A 165 10.04 -9.06 0.48
N ARG A 166 11.32 -9.03 0.08
CA ARG A 166 12.20 -10.22 0.03
C ARG A 166 12.30 -10.94 1.39
N LYS A 167 11.93 -10.29 2.49
CA LYS A 167 11.92 -10.82 3.86
C LYS A 167 10.49 -11.01 4.40
N GLY A 168 9.47 -10.91 3.54
CA GLY A 168 8.05 -11.05 3.90
C GLY A 168 7.58 -10.03 4.95
N ARG A 169 8.05 -8.78 4.87
CA ARG A 169 7.77 -7.77 5.91
C ARG A 169 7.58 -6.33 5.40
N ALA A 170 7.31 -6.12 4.12
CA ALA A 170 7.02 -4.79 3.59
C ALA A 170 5.77 -4.19 4.25
N HIS A 171 4.67 -4.94 4.30
CA HIS A 171 3.39 -4.44 4.84
C HIS A 171 3.48 -4.07 6.32
N ARG A 172 4.11 -4.92 7.14
CA ARG A 172 4.36 -4.59 8.57
C ARG A 172 5.33 -3.43 8.78
N SER A 173 6.02 -2.97 7.74
CA SER A 173 6.95 -1.84 7.78
C SER A 173 6.33 -0.54 7.22
N THR A 174 5.03 -0.54 6.89
CA THR A 174 4.34 0.60 6.26
C THR A 174 4.57 1.91 7.00
N GLN A 175 4.38 1.94 8.32
CA GLN A 175 4.58 3.18 9.09
C GLN A 175 6.02 3.70 9.00
N LYS A 176 7.02 2.81 9.06
CA LYS A 176 8.42 3.19 8.90
C LYS A 176 8.69 3.76 7.52
N LEU A 177 8.12 3.14 6.48
CA LEU A 177 8.25 3.61 5.10
C LEU A 177 7.61 4.98 4.91
N ILE A 178 6.42 5.23 5.48
CA ILE A 178 5.74 6.52 5.41
C ILE A 178 6.54 7.61 6.12
N VAL A 179 7.11 7.34 7.29
CA VAL A 179 7.97 8.30 7.99
C VAL A 179 9.22 8.64 7.17
N GLN A 180 9.79 7.65 6.48
CA GLN A 180 11.04 7.82 5.73
C GLN A 180 10.84 8.49 4.37
N HIS A 181 9.74 8.18 3.68
CA HIS A 181 9.52 8.56 2.27
C HIS A 181 8.27 9.41 2.05
N GLY A 182 7.38 9.56 3.03
CA GLY A 182 6.07 10.19 2.85
C GLY A 182 5.05 9.27 2.16
N GLY A 183 3.77 9.43 2.50
CA GLY A 183 2.70 8.51 2.06
C GLY A 183 2.51 8.43 0.55
N TYR A 184 2.65 9.55 -0.16
CA TYR A 184 2.55 9.59 -1.62
C TYR A 184 3.63 8.76 -2.30
N HIS A 185 4.90 8.96 -1.91
CA HIS A 185 6.03 8.19 -2.47
C HIS A 185 5.96 6.71 -2.09
N VAL A 186 5.42 6.36 -0.91
CA VAL A 186 5.18 4.95 -0.55
C VAL A 186 4.13 4.32 -1.46
N THR A 187 3.09 5.06 -1.84
CA THR A 187 2.05 4.55 -2.74
C THR A 187 2.61 4.35 -4.16
N ASP A 188 3.28 5.36 -4.70
CA ASP A 188 3.96 5.29 -6.00
C ASP A 188 4.99 4.15 -6.02
N GLY A 189 5.80 4.06 -4.96
CA GLY A 189 6.85 3.05 -4.84
C GLY A 189 6.32 1.63 -4.66
N ALA A 190 5.23 1.43 -3.92
CA ALA A 190 4.60 0.12 -3.77
C ALA A 190 4.02 -0.37 -5.10
N ALA A 191 3.35 0.51 -5.85
CA ALA A 191 2.83 0.20 -7.17
C ALA A 191 3.94 -0.12 -8.18
N LEU A 192 5.03 0.67 -8.17
CA LEU A 192 6.21 0.43 -9.00
C LEU A 192 6.89 -0.91 -8.68
N ALA A 193 7.08 -1.22 -7.39
CA ALA A 193 7.66 -2.47 -6.94
C ALA A 193 6.82 -3.68 -7.36
N LEU A 194 5.49 -3.56 -7.29
CA LEU A 194 4.56 -4.59 -7.77
C LEU A 194 4.68 -4.78 -9.30
N ALA A 195 4.70 -3.69 -10.07
CA ALA A 195 4.88 -3.75 -11.52
C ALA A 195 6.22 -4.39 -11.91
N ALA A 196 7.31 -4.02 -11.22
CA ALA A 196 8.62 -4.63 -11.41
C ALA A 196 8.60 -6.16 -11.18
N ALA A 197 7.92 -6.61 -10.12
CA ALA A 197 7.79 -8.02 -9.81
C ALA A 197 6.97 -8.78 -10.87
N VAL A 198 5.85 -8.20 -11.33
CA VAL A 198 5.05 -8.80 -12.41
C VAL A 198 5.81 -8.85 -13.73
N LEU A 199 6.54 -7.79 -14.10
CA LEU A 199 7.39 -7.79 -15.30
C LEU A 199 8.51 -8.82 -15.22
N THR A 200 9.14 -8.96 -14.06
CA THR A 200 10.16 -10.00 -13.82
C THR A 200 9.54 -11.39 -13.93
N TRP A 201 8.33 -11.60 -13.40
CA TRP A 201 7.60 -12.85 -13.53
C TRP A 201 7.32 -13.14 -15.02
N ALA A 202 6.76 -12.17 -15.75
CA ALA A 202 6.45 -12.28 -17.16
C ALA A 202 7.65 -12.73 -18.00
N GLN A 203 8.81 -12.11 -17.77
CA GLN A 203 10.05 -12.46 -18.44
C GLN A 203 10.49 -13.89 -18.13
N ARG A 204 10.37 -14.34 -16.88
CA ARG A 204 10.81 -15.68 -16.46
C ARG A 204 9.90 -16.80 -16.95
N THR A 205 8.61 -16.53 -17.13
CA THR A 205 7.63 -17.55 -17.55
C THR A 205 7.15 -17.40 -18.99
N SER A 206 7.61 -16.37 -19.71
CA SER A 206 7.10 -16.01 -21.03
C SER A 206 5.57 -15.83 -21.06
N THR A 207 5.01 -15.33 -19.95
CA THR A 207 3.58 -15.08 -19.78
C THR A 207 3.32 -13.58 -19.88
N PRO A 208 2.30 -13.11 -20.61
CA PRO A 208 1.97 -11.68 -20.66
C PRO A 208 1.79 -11.07 -19.26
N PRO A 209 2.31 -9.85 -18.99
CA PRO A 209 2.13 -9.18 -17.70
C PRO A 209 0.66 -9.03 -17.28
N ALA A 210 -0.23 -8.79 -18.24
CA ALA A 210 -1.66 -8.69 -18.00
C ALA A 210 -2.26 -9.99 -17.47
N ASP A 211 -1.83 -11.15 -17.97
CA ASP A 211 -2.33 -12.46 -17.53
C ASP A 211 -1.86 -12.78 -16.11
N ILE A 212 -0.60 -12.45 -15.79
CA ILE A 212 -0.07 -12.57 -14.42
C ILE A 212 -0.81 -11.64 -13.48
N ALA A 213 -0.99 -10.38 -13.88
CA ALA A 213 -1.72 -9.39 -13.09
C ALA A 213 -3.16 -9.87 -12.82
N GLN A 214 -3.87 -10.37 -13.84
CA GLN A 214 -5.23 -10.91 -13.70
C GLN A 214 -5.30 -12.11 -12.76
N ALA A 215 -4.30 -13.00 -12.81
CA ALA A 215 -4.29 -14.21 -11.99
C ALA A 215 -3.85 -13.97 -10.54
N GLN A 216 -3.02 -12.95 -10.29
CA GLN A 216 -2.31 -12.79 -9.02
C GLN A 216 -2.69 -11.53 -8.24
N ILE A 217 -3.31 -10.54 -8.90
CA ILE A 217 -3.77 -9.29 -8.30
C ILE A 217 -5.31 -9.36 -8.26
N GLY A 218 -5.82 -10.05 -7.24
CA GLY A 218 -7.24 -10.36 -7.04
C GLY A 218 -8.03 -9.29 -6.30
#